data_AF-A0A2S4LZS2-F1
#
_entry.id   AF-A0A2S4LZS2-F1
#
_cell.length_a   1.000
_cell.length_b   1.000
_cell.length_c   1.000
_cell.angle_alpha   90.00
_cell.angle_beta   90.00
_cell.angle_gamma   90.00
#
_symmetry.space_group_name_H-M   'P 1'
#
loop_
_entity.id
_entity.type
_entity.pdbx_description
1 polymer ?
#
loop_
_entity_poly.entity_id
_entity_poly.type
_entity_poly.pdbx_seq_one_letter_code
_entity_poly.pdbx_strand_id
1 'polypeptide(L)'
;MRTYDVIPFGERTFLLNFWPVVGFLQQFSPGQYYTTTCKFVLSDGHASLHDCVVLRVCRNNFANMPVDNVYILVKTDFSAEALHAAVYEVTHVGREISETQALAWKSEP
;
A
#
# COMPACT_ATOMS: atom_id res chain seq x y z
N MET A 1 -13.12 -11.57 6.12
CA MET A 1 -13.28 -10.15 5.74
C MET A 1 -12.02 -9.75 5.00
N ARG A 2 -12.11 -9.08 3.83
CA ARG A 2 -10.90 -8.62 3.12
C ARG A 2 -10.17 -7.62 4.01
N THR A 3 -8.85 -7.70 4.02
CA THR A 3 -7.98 -6.88 4.89
C THR A 3 -7.51 -5.60 4.21
N TYR A 4 -7.98 -5.34 2.97
CA TYR A 4 -7.67 -4.12 2.22
C TYR A 4 -8.71 -3.79 1.15
N ASP A 5 -8.73 -2.51 0.74
CA ASP A 5 -9.43 -1.99 -0.44
C ASP A 5 -8.42 -1.55 -1.51
N VAL A 6 -8.83 -1.61 -2.79
CA VAL A 6 -8.07 -1.11 -3.95
C VAL A 6 -8.76 0.15 -4.47
N ILE A 7 -8.03 1.25 -4.55
CA ILE A 7 -8.55 2.56 -4.96
C ILE A 7 -7.78 3.00 -6.22
N PRO A 8 -8.44 3.16 -7.38
CA PRO A 8 -7.79 3.67 -8.58
C PRO A 8 -7.37 5.13 -8.35
N PHE A 9 -6.14 5.46 -8.75
CA PHE A 9 -5.58 6.80 -8.58
C PHE A 9 -5.06 7.41 -9.89
N GLY A 10 -4.77 6.56 -10.87
CA GLY A 10 -4.43 6.90 -12.25
C GLY A 10 -4.67 5.68 -13.16
N GLU A 11 -4.21 5.72 -14.42
CA GLU A 11 -4.41 4.59 -15.35
C GLU A 11 -3.73 3.29 -14.89
N ARG A 12 -2.55 3.39 -14.28
CA ARG A 12 -1.73 2.25 -13.82
C ARG A 12 -1.31 2.38 -12.36
N THR A 13 -1.93 3.31 -11.64
CA THR A 13 -1.54 3.67 -10.27
C THR A 13 -2.70 3.37 -9.34
N PHE A 14 -2.44 2.57 -8.31
CA PHE A 14 -3.44 2.13 -7.35
C PHE A 14 -2.98 2.40 -5.93
N LEU A 15 -3.92 2.86 -5.10
CA LEU A 15 -3.74 2.98 -3.67
C LEU A 15 -4.43 1.80 -2.99
N LEU A 16 -3.65 0.99 -2.29
CA LEU A 16 -4.13 -0.12 -1.49
C LEU A 16 -4.23 0.36 -0.04
N ASN A 17 -5.39 0.24 0.58
CA ASN A 17 -5.60 0.67 1.96
C ASN A 17 -5.85 -0.57 2.82
N PHE A 18 -5.02 -0.82 3.83
CA PHE A 18 -5.06 -2.02 4.68
C PHE A 18 -5.58 -1.70 6.08
N TRP A 19 -6.56 -2.49 6.54
CA TRP A 19 -7.05 -2.51 7.92
C TRP A 19 -7.68 -3.88 8.29
N PRO A 20 -7.47 -4.37 9.53
CA PRO A 20 -6.61 -3.79 10.57
C PRO A 20 -5.12 -3.94 10.23
N VAL A 21 -4.29 -3.02 10.74
CA VAL A 21 -2.82 -3.08 10.59
C VAL A 21 -2.24 -4.11 11.57
N VAL A 22 -1.80 -5.24 11.03
CA VAL A 22 -1.30 -6.39 11.81
C VAL A 22 -0.03 -6.98 11.19
N GLY A 23 0.73 -7.73 11.99
CA GLY A 23 1.92 -8.45 11.51
C GLY A 23 3.00 -7.51 10.99
N PHE A 24 3.54 -7.80 9.81
CA PHE A 24 4.65 -7.05 9.23
C PHE A 24 4.34 -5.56 9.04
N LEU A 25 3.09 -5.21 8.71
CA LEU A 25 2.67 -3.83 8.46
C LEU A 25 2.82 -2.91 9.70
N GLN A 26 2.89 -3.48 10.90
CA GLN A 26 3.11 -2.73 12.15
C GLN A 26 4.52 -2.17 12.27
N GLN A 27 5.48 -2.69 11.48
CA GLN A 27 6.87 -2.25 11.52
C GLN A 27 7.09 -0.90 10.83
N PHE A 28 6.15 -0.45 9.99
CA PHE A 28 6.18 0.90 9.43
C PHE A 28 5.83 1.94 10.50
N SER A 29 6.67 2.97 10.62
CA SER A 29 6.45 4.07 11.56
C SER A 29 5.28 4.95 11.11
N PRO A 30 4.31 5.27 11.98
CA PRO A 30 3.21 6.17 11.64
C PRO A 30 3.71 7.55 11.20
N GLY A 31 3.13 8.09 10.12
CA GLY A 31 3.45 9.41 9.59
C GLY A 31 4.74 9.49 8.74
N GLN A 32 5.45 8.37 8.56
CA GLN A 32 6.64 8.30 7.72
C GLN A 32 6.35 7.58 6.40
N TYR A 33 7.01 8.03 5.33
CA TYR A 33 6.92 7.42 4.01
C TYR A 33 8.10 6.47 3.78
N TYR A 34 7.84 5.32 3.17
CA TYR A 34 8.87 4.34 2.86
C TYR A 34 8.77 3.88 1.41
N THR A 35 9.90 3.76 0.72
CA THR A 35 10.00 3.00 -0.54
C THR A 35 10.37 1.56 -0.21
N THR A 36 9.61 0.59 -0.69
CA THR A 36 9.82 -0.84 -0.46
C THR A 36 9.40 -1.65 -1.68
N THR A 37 9.74 -2.94 -1.73
CA THR A 37 9.17 -3.86 -2.72
C THR A 37 7.98 -4.62 -2.12
N CYS A 38 6.85 -4.64 -2.85
CA CYS A 38 5.70 -5.48 -2.54
C CYS A 38 5.63 -6.66 -3.52
N LYS A 39 5.22 -7.83 -3.01
CA LYS A 39 4.90 -8.98 -3.85
C LYS A 39 3.39 -9.15 -3.94
N PHE A 40 2.87 -9.22 -5.16
CA PHE A 40 1.47 -9.51 -5.44
C PHE A 40 1.36 -10.92 -6.00
N VAL A 41 0.54 -11.74 -5.37
CA VAL A 41 0.19 -13.09 -5.84
C VAL A 41 -1.26 -13.06 -6.31
N LEU A 42 -1.46 -13.16 -7.61
CA LEU A 42 -2.78 -13.14 -8.24
C LEU A 42 -3.54 -14.45 -7.98
N SER A 43 -4.84 -14.46 -8.27
CA SER A 43 -5.72 -15.61 -8.05
C SER A 43 -5.38 -16.84 -8.90
N ASP A 44 -4.69 -16.64 -10.03
CA ASP A 44 -4.16 -17.70 -10.89
C ASP A 44 -2.80 -18.25 -10.39
N GLY A 45 -2.28 -17.72 -9.28
CA GLY A 45 -0.99 -18.09 -8.71
C GLY A 45 0.20 -17.34 -9.29
N HIS A 46 -0.01 -16.45 -10.26
CA HIS A 46 1.07 -15.61 -10.79
C HIS A 46 1.55 -14.63 -9.71
N ALA A 47 2.86 -14.64 -9.45
CA ALA A 47 3.49 -13.76 -8.47
C ALA A 47 4.41 -12.75 -9.17
N SER A 48 4.33 -11.49 -8.77
CA SER A 48 5.14 -10.40 -9.31
C SER A 48 5.57 -9.43 -8.21
N LEU A 49 6.72 -8.78 -8.41
CA LEU A 49 7.29 -7.80 -7.50
C LEU A 49 7.13 -6.40 -8.08
N HIS A 50 6.73 -5.45 -7.23
CA HIS A 50 6.49 -4.06 -7.60
C HIS A 50 7.13 -3.14 -6.58
N ASP A 51 7.73 -2.06 -7.05
CA ASP A 51 8.15 -0.97 -6.16
C ASP A 51 6.91 -0.23 -5.64
N CYS A 52 6.96 0.10 -4.36
CA CYS A 52 5.84 0.64 -3.61
C CYS A 52 6.27 1.80 -2.74
N VAL A 53 5.35 2.74 -2.54
CA VAL A 53 5.43 3.75 -1.48
C VAL A 53 4.41 3.42 -0.41
N VAL A 54 4.87 3.28 0.84
CA VAL A 54 4.05 2.90 1.99
C VAL A 54 3.94 4.07 2.96
N LEU A 55 2.73 4.32 3.47
CA LEU A 55 2.44 5.27 4.54
C LEU A 55 1.49 4.62 5.56
N ARG A 56 1.93 4.51 6.82
CA ARG A 56 1.03 4.17 7.93
C ARG A 56 0.45 5.43 8.55
N VAL A 57 -0.86 5.46 8.73
CA VAL A 57 -1.58 6.58 9.36
C VAL A 57 -2.37 6.07 10.54
N CYS A 58 -2.03 6.58 11.73
CA CYS A 58 -2.81 6.41 12.94
C CYS A 58 -3.50 7.74 13.25
N ARG A 59 -4.84 7.77 13.20
CA ARG A 59 -5.65 8.97 13.45
C ARG A 59 -7.02 8.60 14.02
N ASN A 60 -7.66 9.53 14.72
CA ASN A 60 -9.06 9.36 15.09
C ASN A 60 -9.98 9.64 13.89
N ASN A 61 -11.04 8.84 13.74
CA ASN A 61 -12.10 9.12 12.76
C ASN A 61 -13.11 10.16 13.30
N PHE A 62 -14.15 10.45 12.51
CA PHE A 62 -15.20 11.42 12.89
C PHE A 62 -15.98 11.06 14.16
N ALA A 63 -15.98 9.77 14.55
CA ALA A 63 -16.58 9.30 15.81
C ALA A 63 -15.55 9.29 16.97
N ASN A 64 -14.40 9.94 16.81
CA ASN A 64 -13.28 9.96 17.76
C ASN A 64 -12.74 8.57 18.12
N MET A 65 -12.89 7.59 17.24
CA MET A 65 -12.31 6.26 17.42
C MET A 65 -10.95 6.17 16.72
N PRO A 66 -9.93 5.57 17.34
CA PRO A 66 -8.63 5.39 16.71
C PRO A 66 -8.75 4.46 15.51
N VAL A 67 -8.19 4.90 14.38
CA VAL A 67 -8.08 4.12 13.16
C VAL A 67 -6.62 4.09 12.76
N ASP A 68 -6.11 2.88 12.57
CA ASP A 68 -4.75 2.60 12.12
C ASP A 68 -4.85 1.94 10.74
N ASN A 69 -4.34 2.62 9.72
CA ASN A 69 -4.36 2.17 8.34
C ASN A 69 -2.95 2.16 7.77
N VAL A 70 -2.70 1.26 6.82
CA VAL A 70 -1.52 1.33 5.96
C VAL A 70 -1.96 1.55 4.52
N TYR A 71 -1.47 2.63 3.93
CA TYR A 71 -1.64 2.94 2.52
C TYR A 71 -0.41 2.49 1.76
N ILE A 72 -0.60 1.73 0.68
CA ILE A 72 0.45 1.33 -0.24
C ILE A 72 0.09 1.86 -1.62
N LEU A 73 0.88 2.81 -2.11
CA LEU A 73 0.80 3.29 -3.48
C LEU A 73 1.69 2.39 -4.35
N VAL A 74 1.12 1.84 -5.42
CA VAL A 74 1.83 0.99 -6.38
C VAL A 74 1.50 1.39 -7.81
N LYS A 75 2.49 1.28 -8.69
CA LYS A 75 2.33 1.34 -10.14
C LYS A 75 2.44 -0.06 -10.71
N THR A 76 1.46 -0.47 -11.51
CA THR A 76 1.40 -1.83 -12.05
C THR A 76 0.54 -1.88 -13.30
N ASP A 77 0.85 -2.82 -14.20
CA ASP A 77 0.04 -3.10 -15.40
C ASP A 77 -1.19 -3.99 -15.09
N PHE A 78 -1.37 -4.40 -13.83
CA PHE A 78 -2.53 -5.17 -13.42
C PHE A 78 -3.81 -4.33 -13.39
N SER A 79 -4.94 -4.98 -13.69
CA SER A 79 -6.25 -4.37 -13.53
C SER A 79 -6.61 -4.23 -12.05
N ALA A 80 -7.51 -3.29 -11.75
CA ALA A 80 -8.09 -3.16 -10.41
C ALA A 80 -8.73 -4.47 -9.94
N GLU A 81 -9.37 -5.21 -10.84
CA GLU A 81 -9.99 -6.51 -10.54
C GLU A 81 -8.97 -7.57 -10.12
N ALA A 82 -7.85 -7.66 -10.85
CA ALA A 82 -6.76 -8.57 -10.50
C ALA A 82 -6.16 -8.22 -9.13
N LEU A 83 -5.95 -6.93 -8.87
CA LEU A 83 -5.47 -6.44 -7.57
C LEU A 83 -6.47 -6.74 -6.44
N HIS A 84 -7.77 -6.57 -6.68
CA HIS A 84 -8.81 -6.90 -5.68
C HIS A 84 -8.83 -8.38 -5.29
N ALA A 85 -8.35 -9.27 -6.14
CA ALA A 85 -8.26 -10.70 -5.89
C ALA A 85 -6.87 -11.16 -5.42
N ALA A 86 -5.88 -10.26 -5.37
CA ALA A 86 -4.50 -10.61 -5.08
C ALA A 86 -4.22 -10.80 -3.57
N VAL A 87 -3.19 -11.57 -3.26
CA VAL A 87 -2.55 -11.63 -1.95
C VAL A 87 -1.33 -10.72 -1.97
N TYR A 88 -1.19 -9.93 -0.90
CA TYR A 88 -0.17 -8.91 -0.77
C TYR A 88 0.83 -9.31 0.31
N GLU A 89 2.11 -9.40 -0.08
CA GLU A 89 3.20 -9.76 0.82
C GLU A 89 4.24 -8.63 0.83
N VAL A 90 4.54 -8.12 2.04
CA VAL A 90 5.64 -7.18 2.30
C VAL A 90 6.53 -7.83 3.34
N THR A 91 7.82 -7.97 3.04
CA THR A 91 8.77 -8.76 3.85
C THR A 91 9.89 -7.94 4.47
N HIS A 92 10.04 -6.68 4.07
CA HIS A 92 11.03 -5.75 4.61
C HIS A 92 10.44 -4.33 4.70
N VAL A 93 10.87 -3.57 5.71
CA VAL A 93 10.64 -2.13 5.79
C VAL A 93 11.79 -1.52 5.01
N GLY A 94 11.52 -1.06 3.79
CA GLY A 94 12.53 -0.49 2.91
C GLY A 94 13.09 0.85 3.42
N ARG A 95 13.44 1.74 2.50
CA ARG A 95 14.08 3.01 2.86
C ARG A 95 13.05 4.09 3.15
N GLU A 96 13.21 4.81 4.26
CA GLU A 96 12.45 6.03 4.53
C GLU A 96 12.74 7.09 3.46
N ILE A 97 11.70 7.80 3.03
CA ILE A 97 11.78 8.88 2.04
C ILE A 97 11.00 10.09 2.52
N SER A 98 11.31 11.27 1.97
CA SER A 98 10.53 12.47 2.26
C SER A 98 9.15 12.44 1.59
N GLU A 99 8.20 13.21 2.13
CA GLU A 99 6.89 13.41 1.52
C GLU A 99 7.02 13.93 0.08
N THR A 100 7.96 14.85 -0.19
CA THR A 100 8.22 15.35 -1.54
C THR A 100 8.62 14.24 -2.50
N GLN A 101 9.46 13.30 -2.07
CA GLN A 101 9.83 12.13 -2.88
C GLN A 101 8.64 11.19 -3.10
N ALA A 102 7.80 10.98 -2.09
CA ALA A 102 6.59 10.17 -2.21
C ALA A 102 5.57 10.78 -3.19
N LEU A 103 5.41 12.11 -3.14
CA LEU A 103 4.53 12.85 -4.05
C LEU A 103 5.05 12.87 -5.48
N ALA A 104 6.37 12.96 -5.69
CA ALA A 104 6.98 12.83 -7.01
C ALA A 104 6.64 11.48 -7.66
N TRP A 105 6.63 10.41 -6.85
CA TRP A 105 6.25 9.07 -7.27
C TRP A 105 4.83 8.98 -7.84
N LYS A 106 3.90 9.79 -7.32
CA LYS A 106 2.52 9.89 -7.85
C LYS A 106 2.49 10.53 -9.24
N SER A 107 3.37 11.50 -9.51
CA SER A 107 3.38 12.29 -10.74
C SER A 107 4.24 11.70 -11.85
N GLU A 108 5.18 10.82 -11.52
CA GLU A 108 5.95 10.09 -12.52
C GLU A 108 5.01 9.15 -13.30
N PRO A 109 5.17 9.00 -14.63
CA PRO A 109 4.39 8.05 -15.43
C PRO A 109 4.55 6.60 -14.98
#